data_AF-A0A0L0NQS3-F1
#
_entry.id   AF-A0A0L0NQS3-F1
#
_cell.length_a   1.000
_cell.length_b   1.000
_cell.length_c   1.000
_cell.angle_alpha   90.00
_cell.angle_beta   90.00
_cell.angle_gamma   90.00
#
_symmetry.space_group_name_H-M   'P 1'
#
loop_
_entity.id
_entity.type
_entity.pdbx_description
1 polymer ?
#
loop_
_entity_poly.entity_id
_entity_poly.type
_entity_poly.pdbx_seq_one_letter_code
_entity_poly.pdbx_strand_id
1 'polypeptide(L)'
;MYSVQQNITRRLLSSITKFDTKKFVQSLQTKGKFTEEQAEAAVNIVNKAVNDGISSIAKNLVTKETLNSIAYQQKVDFAKLKGELQTMDKSEFTNLKKEQEQLRTNLTNLQNRLKEEITKNSAGVRLDLNLEKGRIREESSLHELKIEDTYTRIDEEIANMQMQIKSVKTQVMQWLIGVSSGTAALMLAFVRFFG
;
A
#
# COMPACT_ATOMS: atom_id res chain seq x y z
N MET A 1 54.53 37.33 -8.99
CA MET A 1 53.59 37.13 -10.11
C MET A 1 52.46 38.18 -10.12
N TYR A 2 51.75 38.38 -9.00
CA TYR A 2 50.72 39.43 -8.85
C TYR A 2 51.18 40.89 -9.13
N SER A 3 52.41 41.25 -8.77
CA SER A 3 52.99 42.58 -8.99
C SER A 3 53.33 42.90 -10.46
N VAL A 4 53.54 41.86 -11.27
CA VAL A 4 53.84 41.99 -12.71
C VAL A 4 52.55 42.17 -13.50
N GLN A 5 51.49 41.41 -13.16
CA GLN A 5 50.16 41.53 -13.77
C GLN A 5 49.56 42.94 -13.55
N GLN A 6 49.67 43.50 -12.35
CA GLN A 6 49.18 44.86 -12.05
C GLN A 6 49.89 45.94 -12.88
N ASN A 7 51.19 45.80 -13.12
CA ASN A 7 51.96 46.76 -13.93
C ASN A 7 51.60 46.69 -15.42
N ILE A 8 51.31 45.49 -15.94
CA ILE A 8 50.87 45.29 -17.33
C ILE A 8 49.47 45.86 -17.55
N THR A 9 48.53 45.60 -16.62
CA THR A 9 47.17 46.15 -16.68
C THR A 9 47.18 47.69 -16.54
N ARG A 10 48.02 48.26 -15.67
CA ARG A 10 48.21 49.71 -15.58
C ARG A 10 48.73 50.33 -16.88
N ARG A 11 49.72 49.71 -17.53
CA ARG A 11 50.28 50.18 -18.82
C ARG A 11 49.26 50.11 -19.97
N LEU A 12 48.41 49.08 -19.99
CA LEU A 12 47.37 48.93 -21.00
C LEU A 12 46.21 49.93 -20.79
N LEU A 13 45.82 50.24 -19.55
CA LEU A 13 44.79 51.24 -19.28
C LEU A 13 45.26 52.69 -19.45
N SER A 14 46.53 53.01 -19.15
CA SER A 14 47.08 54.35 -19.42
C SER A 14 47.15 54.66 -20.93
N SER A 15 47.15 53.63 -21.78
CA SER A 15 47.02 53.77 -23.23
C SER A 15 45.59 54.10 -23.68
N ILE A 16 44.56 53.75 -22.90
CA ILE A 16 43.15 53.93 -23.28
C ILE A 16 42.70 55.38 -23.05
N THR A 17 43.31 56.08 -22.11
CA THR A 17 43.07 57.51 -21.86
C THR A 17 44.37 58.30 -22.04
N LYS A 18 44.69 58.69 -23.28
CA LYS A 18 45.74 59.69 -23.53
C LYS A 18 45.27 61.06 -23.04
N PHE A 19 45.43 61.32 -21.74
CA PHE A 19 45.22 62.66 -21.18
C PHE A 19 46.43 63.54 -21.53
N ASP A 20 46.25 64.43 -22.51
CA ASP A 20 47.30 65.34 -22.97
C ASP A 20 47.43 66.53 -22.01
N THR A 21 48.26 66.35 -20.98
CA THR A 21 48.52 67.37 -19.96
C THR A 21 49.04 68.67 -20.55
N LYS A 22 49.82 68.64 -21.64
CA LYS A 22 50.39 69.85 -22.25
C LYS A 22 49.32 70.69 -22.96
N LYS A 23 48.44 70.06 -23.75
CA LYS A 23 47.31 70.77 -24.38
C LYS A 23 46.32 71.30 -23.34
N PHE A 24 46.18 70.60 -22.21
CA PHE A 24 45.31 71.02 -21.12
C PHE A 24 45.86 72.27 -20.40
N VAL A 25 47.17 72.31 -20.10
CA VAL A 25 47.85 73.52 -19.55
C VAL A 25 47.68 74.71 -20.50
N GLN A 26 47.98 74.54 -21.80
CA GLN A 26 47.87 75.60 -22.80
C GLN A 26 46.43 76.13 -22.92
N SER A 27 45.42 75.26 -22.81
CA SER A 27 44.01 75.66 -22.87
C SER A 27 43.59 76.45 -21.63
N LEU A 28 44.08 76.09 -20.44
CA LEU A 28 43.82 76.83 -19.20
C LEU A 28 44.47 78.22 -19.22
N GLN A 29 45.69 78.33 -19.73
CA GLN A 29 46.38 79.60 -19.89
C GLN A 29 45.67 80.51 -20.91
N THR A 30 45.33 79.99 -22.09
CA THR A 30 44.77 80.80 -23.19
C THR A 30 43.29 81.14 -23.02
N LYS A 31 42.45 80.21 -22.55
CA LYS A 31 41.00 80.39 -22.45
C LYS A 31 40.53 80.74 -21.04
N GLY A 32 41.22 80.24 -20.02
CA GLY A 32 40.83 80.42 -18.61
C GLY A 32 41.54 81.58 -17.90
N LYS A 33 42.54 82.20 -18.54
CA LYS A 33 43.40 83.25 -17.95
C LYS A 33 44.09 82.83 -16.64
N PHE A 34 44.40 81.54 -16.50
CA PHE A 34 45.16 81.01 -15.38
C PHE A 34 46.65 81.36 -15.52
N THR A 35 47.34 81.58 -14.41
CA THR A 35 48.80 81.64 -14.41
C THR A 35 49.40 80.26 -14.70
N GLU A 36 50.65 80.20 -15.14
CA GLU A 36 51.33 78.93 -15.46
C GLU A 36 51.32 77.96 -14.28
N GLU A 37 51.66 78.44 -13.08
CA GLU A 37 51.62 77.64 -11.84
C GLU A 37 50.21 77.12 -11.52
N GLN A 38 49.16 77.95 -11.71
CA GLN A 38 47.78 77.53 -11.44
C GLN A 38 47.28 76.52 -12.47
N ALA A 39 47.65 76.69 -13.74
CA ALA A 39 47.30 75.76 -14.80
C ALA A 39 47.97 74.39 -14.56
N GLU A 40 49.27 74.37 -14.25
CA GLU A 40 49.99 73.14 -13.93
C GLU A 40 49.44 72.43 -12.68
N ALA A 41 49.13 73.18 -11.61
CA ALA A 41 48.55 72.61 -10.41
C ALA A 41 47.18 71.96 -10.68
N ALA A 42 46.30 72.63 -11.42
CA ALA A 42 45.00 72.09 -11.81
C ALA A 42 45.13 70.84 -12.69
N VAL A 43 46.03 70.87 -13.67
CA VAL A 43 46.31 69.72 -14.55
C VAL A 43 46.83 68.52 -13.75
N ASN A 44 47.70 68.75 -12.76
CA ASN A 44 48.24 67.70 -11.91
C ASN A 44 47.16 67.05 -11.03
N ILE A 45 46.25 67.83 -10.46
CA ILE A 45 45.12 67.31 -9.68
C ILE A 45 44.20 66.45 -10.55
N VAL A 46 43.85 66.94 -11.75
CA VAL A 46 42.98 66.21 -12.69
C VAL A 46 43.67 64.94 -13.17
N ASN A 47 44.94 65.01 -13.54
CA ASN A 47 45.71 63.84 -13.97
C ASN A 47 45.80 62.79 -12.85
N LYS A 48 45.97 63.21 -11.59
CA LYS A 48 45.95 62.30 -10.44
C LYS A 48 44.58 61.65 -10.25
N ALA A 49 43.49 62.43 -10.26
CA ALA A 49 42.12 61.92 -10.11
C ALA A 49 41.74 60.94 -11.24
N VAL A 50 42.14 61.23 -12.48
CA VAL A 50 41.93 60.35 -13.64
C VAL A 50 42.69 59.04 -13.47
N ASN A 51 43.98 59.10 -13.09
CA ASN A 51 44.79 57.90 -12.87
C ASN A 51 44.28 57.05 -11.68
N ASP A 52 43.82 57.69 -10.61
CA ASP A 52 43.22 57.01 -9.46
C ASP A 52 41.90 56.31 -9.86
N GLY A 53 41.05 56.97 -10.64
CA GLY A 53 39.81 56.39 -11.18
C GLY A 53 40.08 55.19 -12.11
N ILE A 54 41.05 55.34 -13.02
CA ILE A 54 41.51 54.25 -13.89
C ILE A 54 42.06 53.07 -13.09
N SER A 55 42.89 53.34 -12.08
CA SER A 55 43.43 52.28 -11.22
C SER A 55 42.34 51.59 -10.40
N SER A 56 41.27 52.30 -10.02
CA SER A 56 40.12 51.73 -9.31
C SER A 56 39.29 50.81 -10.22
N ILE A 57 38.99 51.25 -11.45
CA ILE A 57 38.29 50.43 -12.45
C ILE A 57 39.12 49.19 -12.81
N ALA A 58 40.42 49.37 -13.06
CA ALA A 58 41.34 48.29 -13.38
C ALA A 58 41.43 47.21 -12.30
N LYS A 59 41.28 47.58 -11.01
CA LYS A 59 41.27 46.63 -9.89
C LYS A 59 40.05 45.71 -9.90
N ASN A 60 38.92 46.18 -10.44
CA ASN A 60 37.69 45.40 -10.54
C ASN A 60 37.58 44.61 -11.86
N LEU A 61 38.51 44.82 -12.80
CA LEU A 61 38.54 44.07 -14.05
C LEU A 61 39.22 42.71 -13.84
N VAL A 62 38.54 41.66 -14.27
CA VAL A 62 39.08 40.31 -14.33
C VAL A 62 39.92 40.15 -15.59
N THR A 63 41.08 39.49 -15.48
CA THR A 63 41.92 39.23 -16.64
C THR A 63 41.27 38.22 -17.58
N LYS A 64 41.51 38.35 -18.89
CA LYS A 64 41.03 37.36 -19.89
C LYS A 64 41.47 35.93 -19.54
N GLU A 65 42.68 35.78 -19.01
CA GLU A 65 43.22 34.48 -18.58
C GLU A 65 42.39 33.86 -17.44
N THR A 66 42.08 34.64 -16.40
CA THR A 66 41.22 34.20 -15.30
C THR A 66 39.82 33.83 -15.79
N LEU A 67 39.24 34.64 -16.69
CA LEU A 67 37.91 34.38 -17.24
C LEU A 67 37.89 33.08 -18.06
N ASN A 68 38.91 32.86 -18.90
CA ASN A 68 39.05 31.62 -19.67
C ASN A 68 39.26 30.40 -18.78
N SER A 69 40.05 30.53 -17.71
CA SER A 69 40.28 29.46 -16.74
C SER A 69 38.98 29.06 -16.02
N ILE A 70 38.21 30.03 -15.54
CA ILE A 70 36.90 29.79 -14.91
C ILE A 70 35.93 29.12 -15.90
N ALA A 71 35.87 29.62 -17.14
CA ALA A 71 35.02 29.02 -18.17
C ALA A 71 35.42 27.58 -18.50
N TYR A 72 36.71 27.29 -18.53
CA TYR A 72 37.22 25.92 -18.71
C TYR A 72 36.83 25.01 -17.55
N GLN A 73 37.02 25.47 -16.31
CA GLN A 73 36.64 24.73 -15.11
C GLN A 73 35.14 24.42 -15.09
N GLN A 74 34.29 25.41 -15.39
CA GLN A 74 32.84 25.21 -15.52
C GLN A 74 32.48 24.17 -16.57
N LYS A 75 33.17 24.14 -17.71
CA LYS A 75 32.92 23.15 -18.76
C LYS A 75 33.29 21.74 -18.31
N VAL A 76 34.38 21.58 -17.56
CA VAL A 76 34.80 20.31 -16.98
C VAL A 76 33.79 19.84 -15.93
N ASP A 77 33.37 20.73 -15.03
CA ASP A 77 32.40 20.42 -13.97
C ASP A 77 31.04 20.02 -14.58
N PHE A 78 30.61 20.70 -15.64
CA PHE A 78 29.39 20.35 -16.37
C PHE A 78 29.49 18.98 -17.05
N ALA A 79 30.65 18.66 -17.65
CA ALA A 79 30.88 17.35 -18.25
C ALA A 79 30.85 16.23 -17.19
N LYS A 80 31.44 16.49 -16.02
CA LYS A 80 31.42 15.56 -14.88
C LYS A 80 30.01 15.34 -14.35
N LEU A 81 29.27 16.42 -14.07
CA LEU A 81 27.87 16.34 -13.61
C LEU A 81 27.00 15.56 -14.59
N LYS A 82 27.16 15.81 -15.90
CA LYS A 82 26.45 15.08 -16.94
C LYS A 82 26.77 13.58 -16.91
N GLY A 83 28.04 13.21 -16.71
CA GLY A 83 28.46 11.81 -16.61
C GLY A 83 27.90 11.11 -15.36
N GLU A 84 27.91 11.80 -14.22
CA GLU A 84 27.31 11.33 -12.97
C GLU A 84 25.80 11.12 -13.13
N LEU A 85 25.09 12.11 -13.69
CA LEU A 85 23.65 12.03 -13.95
C LEU A 85 23.31 10.84 -14.88
N GLN A 86 24.04 10.69 -15.99
CA GLN A 86 23.82 9.59 -16.92
C GLN A 86 24.07 8.21 -16.29
N THR A 87 25.03 8.12 -15.38
CA THR A 87 25.34 6.87 -14.67
C THR A 87 24.26 6.56 -13.65
N MET A 88 23.84 7.57 -12.88
CA MET A 88 22.76 7.47 -11.91
C MET A 88 21.45 7.07 -12.60
N ASP A 89 21.04 7.75 -13.67
CA ASP A 89 19.83 7.45 -14.43
C ASP A 89 19.81 6.01 -14.95
N LYS A 90 20.95 5.53 -15.47
CA LYS A 90 21.08 4.13 -15.94
C LYS A 90 20.96 3.13 -14.79
N SER A 91 21.56 3.43 -13.64
CA SER A 91 21.46 2.60 -12.44
C SER A 91 20.02 2.54 -11.93
N GLU A 92 19.38 3.69 -11.75
CA GLU A 92 17.98 3.82 -11.31
C GLU A 92 17.02 3.10 -12.26
N PHE A 93 17.19 3.29 -13.58
CA PHE A 93 16.39 2.59 -14.58
C PHE A 93 16.56 1.07 -14.49
N THR A 94 17.79 0.59 -14.28
CA THR A 94 18.06 -0.84 -14.15
C THR A 94 17.45 -1.42 -12.87
N ASN A 95 17.54 -0.69 -11.76
CA ASN A 95 16.92 -1.04 -10.48
C ASN A 95 15.39 -1.09 -10.60
N LEU A 96 14.78 -0.04 -11.15
CA LEU A 96 13.33 0.01 -11.38
C LEU A 96 12.86 -1.14 -12.27
N LYS A 97 13.58 -1.45 -13.35
CA LYS A 97 13.25 -2.58 -14.23
C LYS A 97 13.33 -3.92 -13.50
N LYS A 98 14.33 -4.10 -12.63
CA LYS A 98 14.48 -5.31 -11.79
C LYS A 98 13.33 -5.43 -10.79
N GLU A 99 12.99 -4.35 -10.09
CA GLU A 99 11.87 -4.31 -9.15
C GLU A 99 10.54 -4.58 -9.85
N GLN A 100 10.33 -4.00 -11.03
CA GLN A 100 9.14 -4.23 -11.83
C GLN A 100 8.99 -5.72 -12.21
N GLU A 101 10.06 -6.37 -12.66
CA GLU A 101 10.02 -7.80 -13.01
C GLU A 101 9.80 -8.69 -11.78
N GLN A 102 10.40 -8.33 -10.64
CA GLN A 102 10.17 -9.03 -9.38
C GLN A 102 8.72 -8.88 -8.90
N LEU A 103 8.15 -7.67 -8.98
CA LEU A 103 6.74 -7.42 -8.65
C LEU A 103 5.81 -8.21 -9.57
N ARG A 104 6.09 -8.26 -10.86
CA ARG A 104 5.32 -9.05 -11.84
C ARG A 104 5.36 -10.55 -11.53
N THR A 105 6.52 -11.06 -11.16
CA THR A 105 6.70 -12.46 -10.75
C THR A 105 5.92 -12.75 -9.46
N ASN A 106 6.05 -11.90 -8.45
CA ASN A 106 5.33 -12.04 -7.18
C ASN A 106 3.80 -11.98 -7.39
N LEU A 107 3.33 -11.09 -8.25
CA LEU A 107 1.90 -11.00 -8.58
C LEU A 107 1.39 -12.29 -9.22
N THR A 108 2.13 -12.84 -10.17
CA THR A 108 1.79 -14.11 -10.84
C THR A 108 1.75 -15.27 -9.84
N ASN A 109 2.74 -15.35 -8.96
CA ASN A 109 2.80 -16.37 -7.91
C ASN A 109 1.62 -16.24 -6.94
N LEU A 110 1.28 -15.02 -6.52
CA LEU A 110 0.15 -14.77 -5.63
C LEU A 110 -1.17 -15.17 -6.28
N GLN A 111 -1.37 -14.85 -7.56
CA GLN A 111 -2.56 -15.26 -8.31
C GLN A 111 -2.71 -16.78 -8.38
N ASN A 112 -1.61 -17.50 -8.61
CA ASN A 112 -1.63 -18.96 -8.68
C ASN A 112 -1.97 -19.57 -7.31
N ARG A 113 -1.30 -19.12 -6.24
CA ARG A 113 -1.59 -19.56 -4.88
C ARG A 113 -3.04 -19.31 -4.47
N LEU A 114 -3.58 -18.13 -4.81
CA LEU A 114 -4.96 -17.80 -4.50
C LEU A 114 -5.94 -18.73 -5.23
N LYS A 115 -5.69 -19.04 -6.50
CA LYS A 115 -6.51 -20.00 -7.26
C LYS A 115 -6.46 -21.41 -6.66
N GLU A 116 -5.28 -21.86 -6.24
CA GLU A 116 -5.10 -23.15 -5.57
C GLU A 116 -5.86 -23.19 -4.24
N GLU A 117 -5.75 -22.15 -3.41
CA GLU A 117 -6.47 -22.07 -2.14
C GLU A 117 -7.99 -22.01 -2.32
N ILE A 118 -8.49 -21.24 -3.29
CA ILE A 118 -9.92 -21.23 -3.63
C ILE A 118 -10.39 -22.62 -4.04
N THR A 119 -9.61 -23.32 -4.88
CA THR A 119 -9.95 -24.65 -5.36
C THR A 119 -9.96 -25.67 -4.22
N LYS A 120 -8.94 -25.63 -3.36
CA LYS A 120 -8.83 -26.49 -2.18
C LYS A 120 -9.97 -26.23 -1.19
N ASN A 121 -10.28 -24.97 -0.90
CA ASN A 121 -11.37 -24.62 0.01
C ASN A 121 -12.73 -25.04 -0.56
N SER A 122 -12.96 -24.80 -1.86
CA SER A 122 -14.18 -25.24 -2.53
C SER A 122 -14.34 -26.77 -2.52
N ALA A 123 -13.25 -27.52 -2.69
CA ALA A 123 -13.26 -28.97 -2.55
C ALA A 123 -13.56 -29.41 -1.10
N GLY A 124 -12.98 -28.73 -0.11
CA GLY A 124 -13.26 -28.95 1.31
C GLY A 124 -14.74 -28.77 1.65
N VAL A 125 -15.31 -27.61 1.28
CA VAL A 125 -16.74 -27.34 1.49
C VAL A 125 -17.64 -28.38 0.81
N ARG A 126 -17.31 -28.79 -0.42
CA ARG A 126 -18.06 -29.86 -1.10
C ARG A 126 -17.97 -31.19 -0.36
N LEU A 127 -16.80 -31.54 0.17
CA LEU A 127 -16.63 -32.76 0.96
C LEU A 127 -17.46 -32.70 2.24
N ASP A 128 -17.38 -31.59 2.97
CA ASP A 128 -18.13 -31.39 4.22
C ASP A 128 -19.64 -31.52 3.99
N LEU A 129 -20.17 -30.92 2.92
CA LEU A 129 -21.58 -31.04 2.55
C LEU A 129 -21.98 -32.48 2.19
N ASN A 130 -21.10 -33.22 1.50
CA ASN A 130 -21.37 -34.61 1.16
C ASN A 130 -21.37 -35.51 2.39
N LEU A 131 -20.44 -35.27 3.34
CA LEU A 131 -20.40 -35.99 4.61
C LEU A 131 -21.64 -35.69 5.45
N GLU A 132 -22.01 -34.42 5.57
CA GLU A 132 -23.20 -34.02 6.34
C GLU A 132 -24.49 -34.55 5.71
N LYS A 133 -24.59 -34.55 4.37
CA LYS A 133 -25.70 -35.19 3.67
C LYS A 133 -25.76 -36.70 3.95
N GLY A 134 -24.61 -37.36 4.01
CA GLY A 134 -24.50 -38.77 4.40
C GLY A 134 -24.99 -39.01 5.82
N ARG A 135 -24.54 -38.18 6.76
CA ARG A 135 -24.94 -38.21 8.18
C ARG A 135 -26.45 -38.03 8.37
N ILE A 136 -27.03 -37.02 7.71
CA ILE A 136 -28.49 -36.77 7.76
C ILE A 136 -29.26 -37.98 7.22
N ARG A 137 -28.79 -38.60 6.13
CA ARG A 137 -29.43 -39.79 5.56
C ARG A 137 -29.37 -40.98 6.52
N GLU A 138 -28.23 -41.22 7.15
CA GLU A 138 -28.09 -42.30 8.14
C GLU A 138 -28.97 -42.06 9.37
N GLU A 139 -28.98 -40.84 9.90
CA GLU A 139 -29.84 -40.43 11.02
C GLU A 139 -31.34 -40.58 10.67
N SER A 140 -31.72 -40.20 9.45
CA SER A 140 -33.10 -40.39 8.95
C SER A 140 -33.48 -41.87 8.88
N SER A 141 -32.61 -42.74 8.37
CA SER A 141 -32.87 -44.19 8.32
C SER A 141 -33.01 -44.78 9.73
N LEU A 142 -32.18 -44.32 10.69
CA LEU A 142 -32.28 -44.75 12.09
C LEU A 142 -33.60 -44.30 12.74
N HIS A 143 -34.07 -43.09 12.42
CA HIS A 143 -35.37 -42.61 12.87
C HIS A 143 -36.52 -43.42 12.28
N GLU A 144 -36.46 -43.75 10.99
CA GLU A 144 -37.46 -44.59 10.33
C GLU A 144 -37.58 -45.97 10.99
N LEU A 145 -36.45 -46.62 11.29
CA LEU A 145 -36.42 -47.88 12.02
C LEU A 145 -36.99 -47.77 13.45
N LYS A 146 -36.67 -46.69 14.18
CA LYS A 146 -37.23 -46.47 15.52
C LYS A 146 -38.75 -46.25 15.47
N ILE A 147 -39.24 -45.57 14.45
CA ILE A 147 -40.66 -45.35 14.23
C ILE A 147 -41.35 -46.69 13.95
N GLU A 148 -40.78 -47.53 13.09
CA GLU A 148 -41.31 -48.87 12.77
C GLU A 148 -41.33 -49.81 13.99
N ASP A 149 -40.27 -49.84 14.79
CA ASP A 149 -40.22 -50.59 16.06
C ASP A 149 -41.31 -50.09 17.03
N THR A 150 -41.50 -48.77 17.10
CA THR A 150 -42.55 -48.18 17.96
C THR A 150 -43.94 -48.57 17.47
N TYR A 151 -44.21 -48.55 16.16
CA TYR A 151 -45.49 -49.02 15.60
C TYR A 151 -45.74 -50.49 15.91
N THR A 152 -44.72 -51.33 15.76
CA THR A 152 -44.81 -52.77 16.06
C THR A 152 -45.17 -52.99 17.54
N ARG A 153 -44.52 -52.27 18.46
CA ARG A 153 -44.86 -52.35 19.89
C ARG A 153 -46.28 -51.89 20.20
N ILE A 154 -46.75 -50.83 19.53
CA ILE A 154 -48.13 -50.36 19.69
C ILE A 154 -49.11 -51.46 19.24
N ASP A 155 -48.87 -52.12 18.11
CA ASP A 155 -49.72 -53.22 17.64
C ASP A 155 -49.73 -54.40 18.60
N GLU A 156 -48.58 -54.76 19.18
CA GLU A 156 -48.48 -55.77 20.23
C GLU A 156 -49.27 -55.38 21.49
N GLU A 157 -49.16 -54.14 21.95
CA GLU A 157 -49.94 -53.63 23.09
C GLU A 157 -51.44 -53.65 22.81
N ILE A 158 -51.87 -53.25 21.60
CA ILE A 158 -53.27 -53.32 21.17
C ILE A 158 -53.78 -54.77 21.20
N ALA A 159 -53.02 -55.72 20.65
CA ALA A 159 -53.38 -57.13 20.65
C ALA A 159 -53.49 -57.67 22.09
N ASN A 160 -52.55 -57.29 22.96
CA ASN A 160 -52.59 -57.65 24.38
C ASN A 160 -53.83 -57.09 25.09
N MET A 161 -54.15 -55.81 24.87
CA MET A 161 -55.38 -55.20 25.43
C MET A 161 -56.64 -55.91 24.92
N GLN A 162 -56.71 -56.26 23.63
CA GLN A 162 -57.84 -57.02 23.09
C GLN A 162 -57.97 -58.40 23.73
N MET A 163 -56.86 -59.10 23.98
CA MET A 163 -56.86 -60.39 24.69
C MET A 163 -57.35 -60.24 26.12
N GLN A 164 -56.89 -59.21 26.85
CA GLN A 164 -57.36 -58.91 28.20
C GLN A 164 -58.87 -58.62 28.22
N ILE A 165 -59.38 -57.80 27.29
CA ILE A 165 -60.82 -57.52 27.16
C ILE A 165 -61.61 -58.81 26.90
N LYS A 166 -61.15 -59.68 25.99
CA LYS A 166 -61.81 -60.96 25.70
C LYS A 166 -61.80 -61.89 26.92
N SER A 167 -60.71 -61.91 27.68
CA SER A 167 -60.59 -62.68 28.92
C SER A 167 -61.59 -62.17 29.96
N VAL A 168 -61.62 -60.86 30.22
CA VAL A 168 -62.59 -60.24 31.16
C VAL A 168 -64.03 -60.52 30.71
N LYS A 169 -64.36 -60.38 29.43
CA LYS A 169 -65.69 -60.71 28.90
C LYS A 169 -66.08 -62.17 29.17
N THR A 170 -65.14 -63.10 29.00
CA THR A 170 -65.38 -64.53 29.23
C THR A 170 -65.58 -64.82 30.72
N GLN A 171 -64.77 -64.20 31.59
CA GLN A 171 -64.92 -64.32 33.05
C GLN A 171 -66.28 -63.80 33.51
N VAL A 172 -66.73 -62.64 33.00
CA VAL A 172 -68.06 -62.10 33.30
C VAL A 172 -69.17 -63.05 32.84
N MET A 173 -69.05 -63.62 31.63
CA MET A 173 -70.02 -64.61 31.13
C MET A 173 -70.08 -65.86 32.01
N GLN A 174 -68.93 -66.39 32.43
CA GLN A 174 -68.85 -67.53 33.33
C GLN A 174 -69.48 -67.22 34.69
N TRP A 175 -69.23 -66.03 35.24
CA TRP A 175 -69.85 -65.57 36.49
C TRP A 175 -71.37 -65.48 36.36
N LEU A 176 -71.88 -64.92 35.26
CA LEU A 176 -73.32 -64.87 34.98
C LEU A 176 -73.95 -66.27 34.95
N ILE A 177 -73.31 -67.23 34.27
CA ILE A 177 -73.77 -68.63 34.23
C ILE A 177 -73.77 -69.24 35.63
N GLY A 178 -72.72 -68.98 36.43
CA GLY A 178 -72.61 -69.46 37.81
C GLY A 178 -73.73 -68.91 38.70
N VAL A 179 -73.98 -67.59 38.63
CA VAL A 179 -75.06 -66.93 39.39
C VAL A 179 -76.43 -67.46 38.96
N SER A 180 -76.71 -67.52 37.65
CA SER A 180 -78.02 -68.01 37.17
C SER A 180 -78.28 -69.46 37.56
N SER A 181 -77.26 -70.32 37.46
CA SER A 181 -77.35 -71.73 37.86
C SER A 181 -77.54 -71.87 39.37
N GLY A 182 -76.84 -71.05 40.17
CA GLY A 182 -77.02 -71.00 41.62
C GLY A 182 -78.44 -70.57 42.02
N THR A 183 -78.98 -69.51 41.40
CA THR A 183 -80.36 -69.07 41.65
C THR A 183 -81.37 -70.16 41.25
N ALA A 184 -81.18 -70.82 40.10
CA ALA A 184 -82.04 -71.91 39.67
C ALA A 184 -81.99 -73.10 40.66
N ALA A 185 -80.80 -73.46 41.15
CA ALA A 185 -80.64 -74.52 42.15
C ALA A 185 -81.33 -74.17 43.48
N LEU A 186 -81.22 -72.92 43.94
CA LEU A 186 -81.92 -72.45 45.15
C LEU A 186 -83.44 -72.48 44.97
N MET A 187 -83.96 -72.04 43.82
CA MET A 187 -85.38 -72.14 43.48
C MET A 187 -85.87 -73.60 43.51
N LEU A 188 -85.12 -74.52 42.89
CA LEU A 188 -85.45 -75.95 42.91
C LEU A 188 -85.40 -76.54 44.34
N ALA A 189 -84.40 -76.17 45.14
CA ALA A 189 -84.29 -76.61 46.54
C ALA A 189 -85.47 -76.10 47.38
N PHE A 190 -85.88 -74.84 47.18
CA PHE A 190 -87.05 -74.25 47.84
C PHE A 190 -88.34 -75.00 47.48
N VAL A 191 -88.58 -75.24 46.18
CA VAL A 191 -89.73 -76.03 45.71
C VAL A 191 -89.74 -77.43 46.32
N ARG A 192 -88.57 -78.08 46.45
CA ARG A 192 -88.46 -79.41 47.06
C ARG A 192 -88.68 -79.42 48.58
N PHE A 193 -88.35 -78.34 49.29
CA PHE A 193 -88.53 -78.26 50.75
C PHE A 193 -89.98 -77.92 51.15
N PHE A 194 -90.67 -77.13 50.33
CA PHE A 194 -92.05 -76.68 50.59
C PHE A 194 -93.15 -77.43 49.81
N GLY A 195 -92.77 -78.25 48.83
CA GLY A 195 -93.68 -79.10 48.03
C GLY A 195 -93.69 -80.57 48.45
#